data_AF-A0A6P1VA12-F1
#
_entry.id   AF-A0A6P1VA12-F1
#
_cell.length_a   1.000
_cell.length_b   1.000
_cell.length_c   1.000
_cell.angle_alpha   90.00
_cell.angle_beta   90.00
_cell.angle_gamma   90.00
#
_symmetry.space_group_name_H-M   'P 1'
#
loop_
_entity.id
_entity.type
_entity.pdbx_description
1 polymer ?
#
loop_
_entity_poly.entity_id
_entity_poly.type
_entity_poly.pdbx_seq_one_letter_code
_entity_poly.pdbx_strand_id
1 'polypeptide(L)'
;MGVFNFTNSDGEPVTGVSAQTWEDYLDHIENLPSKFSGQVISPELITITDIPLEKATRFQREISRRILQLCELSRDLPNADFMVGTPSFYDDTELPYNTLVKITNGQYKTNVRKWLLTPSEEGNFWPALTTQALQQPYSTQSLICADMIVAPSFLHEDTRHVQVSACWATPSFSHPNYQPPPDEERYTDAMIYAINQLFTAHSVQDLVVVDRTPPTTEIPPLNCIVQRKI
;
A
#
# COMPACT_ATOMS: atom_id res chain seq x y z
N MET A 1 -7.03 12.62 -0.74
CA MET A 1 -5.89 12.77 -1.66
C MET A 1 -5.02 13.92 -1.19
N GLY A 2 -3.72 13.83 -1.44
CA GLY A 2 -2.72 14.79 -1.03
C GLY A 2 -1.59 14.16 -0.22
N VAL A 3 -0.68 15.02 0.22
CA VAL A 3 0.49 14.66 1.01
C VAL A 3 0.22 14.90 2.49
N PHE A 4 0.52 13.92 3.34
CA PHE A 4 0.42 14.05 4.79
C PHE A 4 1.64 13.45 5.47
N ASN A 5 2.10 14.11 6.52
CA ASN A 5 3.34 13.77 7.23
C ASN A 5 3.02 13.34 8.66
N PHE A 6 3.77 12.36 9.16
CA PHE A 6 3.76 11.99 10.57
C PHE A 6 5.12 11.43 10.99
N THR A 7 5.28 11.20 12.29
CA THR A 7 6.45 10.53 12.86
C THR A 7 5.98 9.22 13.46
N ASN A 8 6.58 8.11 13.05
CA ASN A 8 6.23 6.79 13.57
C ASN A 8 6.72 6.63 15.03
N SER A 9 6.36 5.52 15.68
CA SER A 9 6.75 5.23 17.06
C SER A 9 8.25 5.01 17.28
N ASP A 10 9.04 4.85 16.21
CA ASP A 10 10.50 4.80 16.24
C ASP A 10 11.15 6.18 16.06
N GLY A 11 10.35 7.25 15.88
CA GLY A 11 10.85 8.61 15.68
C GLY A 11 11.23 8.92 14.23
N GLU A 12 10.91 8.04 13.28
CA GLU A 12 11.23 8.23 11.86
C GLU A 12 10.13 9.04 11.15
N PRO A 13 10.50 9.99 10.29
CA PRO A 13 9.53 10.69 9.43
C PRO A 13 8.92 9.73 8.41
N VAL A 14 7.59 9.79 8.27
CA VAL A 14 6.83 9.05 7.27
C VAL A 14 5.85 9.99 6.57
N THR A 15 5.77 9.87 5.25
CA THR A 15 4.92 10.68 4.38
C THR A 15 4.01 9.78 3.56
N GLY A 16 2.71 9.94 3.72
CA GLY A 16 1.73 9.33 2.82
C GLY A 16 1.45 10.27 1.64
N VAL A 17 1.53 9.74 0.42
CA VAL A 17 1.23 10.48 -0.81
C VAL A 17 0.03 9.81 -1.46
N SER A 18 -1.17 10.26 -1.10
CA SER A 18 -2.42 9.71 -1.61
C SER A 18 -2.80 10.38 -2.92
N ALA A 19 -2.83 9.61 -4.02
CA ALA A 19 -3.11 10.12 -5.37
C ALA A 19 -4.02 9.16 -6.15
N GLN A 20 -4.88 9.72 -7.01
CA GLN A 20 -5.80 8.92 -7.83
C GLN A 20 -5.14 8.39 -9.11
N THR A 21 -4.20 9.18 -9.65
CA THR A 21 -3.50 8.91 -10.90
C THR A 21 -2.00 8.80 -10.67
N TRP A 22 -1.30 8.21 -11.63
CA TRP A 22 0.15 8.15 -11.63
C TRP A 22 0.77 9.55 -11.75
N GLU A 23 0.17 10.40 -12.58
CA GLU A 23 0.60 11.78 -12.81
C GLU A 23 0.49 12.63 -11.54
N ASP A 24 -0.66 12.59 -10.84
CA ASP A 24 -0.84 13.31 -9.57
C ASP A 24 0.16 12.82 -8.50
N TYR A 25 0.45 11.51 -8.50
CA TYR A 25 1.44 10.94 -7.60
C TYR A 25 2.83 11.51 -7.88
N LEU A 26 3.26 11.51 -9.15
CA LEU A 26 4.54 12.08 -9.55
C LEU A 26 4.64 13.57 -9.23
N ASP A 27 3.60 14.35 -9.52
CA ASP A 27 3.56 15.77 -9.19
C ASP A 27 3.81 16.00 -7.70
N HIS A 28 3.23 15.17 -6.83
CA HIS A 28 3.49 15.26 -5.39
C HIS A 28 4.94 14.88 -5.03
N ILE A 29 5.54 13.88 -5.67
CA ILE A 29 6.92 13.47 -5.44
C ILE A 29 7.91 14.54 -5.89
N GLU A 30 7.71 15.14 -7.07
CA GLU A 30 8.56 16.20 -7.61
C GLU A 30 8.53 17.48 -6.76
N ASN A 31 7.42 17.70 -6.04
CA ASN A 31 7.27 18.82 -5.13
C ASN A 31 7.74 18.53 -3.69
N LEU A 32 8.32 17.35 -3.42
CA LEU A 32 8.94 17.08 -2.12
C LEU A 32 10.14 18.01 -1.88
N PRO A 33 10.41 18.39 -0.61
CA PRO A 33 11.58 19.20 -0.30
C PRO A 33 12.88 18.51 -0.76
N SER A 34 13.83 19.28 -1.34
CA SER A 34 15.11 18.74 -1.84
C SER A 34 16.00 18.08 -0.79
N LYS A 35 15.71 18.27 0.50
CA LYS A 35 16.39 17.62 1.63
C LYS A 35 15.47 16.67 2.40
N PHE A 36 14.44 16.16 1.73
CA PHE A 36 13.52 15.20 2.34
C PHE A 36 14.27 13.93 2.77
N SER A 37 13.86 13.40 3.92
CA SER A 37 14.38 12.17 4.50
C SER A 37 13.26 11.42 5.20
N GLY A 38 13.32 10.09 5.16
CA GLY A 38 12.30 9.23 5.76
C GLY A 38 11.54 8.42 4.72
N GLN A 39 10.42 7.83 5.13
CA GLN A 39 9.65 6.93 4.29
C GLN A 39 8.58 7.70 3.51
N VAL A 40 8.38 7.34 2.25
CA VAL A 40 7.29 7.85 1.41
C VAL A 40 6.47 6.66 0.94
N ILE A 41 5.16 6.66 1.19
CA ILE A 41 4.29 5.52 0.88
C ILE A 41 3.27 5.96 -0.16
N SER A 42 3.11 5.14 -1.20
CA SER A 42 2.05 5.33 -2.21
C SER A 42 0.81 4.49 -1.89
N PRO A 43 -0.33 4.78 -2.55
CA PRO A 43 -1.46 3.86 -2.60
C PRO A 43 -1.09 2.60 -3.38
N GLU A 44 -1.95 1.59 -3.23
CA GLU A 44 -1.79 0.30 -3.88
C GLU A 44 -1.85 0.45 -5.40
N LEU A 45 -0.93 -0.24 -6.10
CA LEU A 45 -0.90 -0.31 -7.56
C LEU A 45 -0.94 1.07 -8.25
N ILE A 46 -0.30 2.09 -7.66
CA ILE A 46 -0.30 3.46 -8.18
C ILE A 46 0.26 3.55 -9.62
N THR A 47 1.16 2.64 -9.98
CA THR A 47 1.81 2.57 -11.30
C THR A 47 0.89 2.07 -12.41
N ILE A 48 -0.34 1.65 -12.12
CA ILE A 48 -1.31 1.15 -13.11
C ILE A 48 -2.70 1.77 -12.95
N THR A 49 -2.80 2.95 -12.36
CA THR A 49 -4.10 3.63 -12.12
C THR A 49 -4.93 3.87 -13.38
N ASP A 50 -4.28 4.00 -14.54
CA ASP A 50 -4.87 4.15 -15.88
C ASP A 50 -4.85 2.86 -16.73
N ILE A 51 -4.36 1.75 -16.16
CA ILE A 51 -4.24 0.46 -16.85
C ILE A 51 -5.20 -0.55 -16.19
N PRO A 52 -6.14 -1.16 -16.95
CA PRO A 52 -6.97 -2.23 -16.42
C PRO A 52 -6.15 -3.40 -15.87
N LEU A 53 -6.54 -3.95 -14.72
CA LEU A 53 -5.78 -4.99 -14.01
C LEU A 53 -5.49 -6.19 -14.92
N GLU A 54 -6.47 -6.62 -15.71
CA GLU A 54 -6.37 -7.76 -16.64
C GLU A 54 -5.42 -7.53 -17.82
N LYS A 55 -4.95 -6.28 -18.00
CA LYS A 55 -3.99 -5.90 -19.04
C LYS A 55 -2.61 -5.62 -18.48
N ALA A 56 -2.38 -5.67 -17.17
CA ALA A 56 -1.11 -5.30 -16.54
C ALA A 56 0.11 -5.95 -17.21
N THR A 57 0.06 -7.26 -17.53
CA THR A 57 1.12 -7.99 -18.23
C THR A 57 1.45 -7.43 -19.61
N ARG A 58 0.46 -6.95 -20.37
CA ARG A 58 0.69 -6.33 -21.69
C ARG A 58 1.38 -4.98 -21.59
N PHE A 59 1.24 -4.30 -20.45
CA PHE A 59 1.81 -2.99 -20.17
C PHE A 59 3.07 -3.06 -19.28
N GLN A 60 3.68 -4.24 -19.10
CA GLN A 60 4.88 -4.43 -18.28
C GLN A 60 5.97 -3.37 -18.55
N ARG A 61 6.25 -3.07 -19.83
CA ARG A 61 7.26 -2.08 -20.20
C ARG A 61 6.95 -0.68 -19.68
N GLU A 62 5.68 -0.26 -19.75
CA GLU A 62 5.23 1.04 -19.26
C GLU A 62 5.29 1.11 -17.73
N ILE A 63 4.88 0.04 -17.06
CA ILE A 63 4.97 -0.10 -15.59
C ILE A 63 6.44 -0.03 -15.14
N SER A 64 7.34 -0.72 -15.84
CA SER A 64 8.78 -0.64 -15.58
C SER A 64 9.32 0.78 -15.80
N ARG A 65 8.87 1.48 -16.85
CA ARG A 65 9.26 2.87 -17.11
C ARG A 65 8.87 3.80 -15.94
N ARG A 66 7.67 3.62 -15.37
CA ARG A 66 7.19 4.37 -14.21
C ARG A 66 8.06 4.15 -12.96
N ILE A 67 8.46 2.90 -12.69
CA ILE A 67 9.41 2.60 -11.61
C ILE A 67 10.79 3.21 -11.87
N LEU A 68 11.30 3.15 -13.11
CA LEU A 68 12.58 3.76 -13.46
C LEU A 68 12.57 5.29 -13.34
N GLN A 69 11.43 5.94 -13.66
CA GLN A 69 11.25 7.38 -13.45
C GLN A 69 11.35 7.74 -11.95
N LEU A 70 10.72 6.96 -11.06
CA LEU A 70 10.89 7.16 -9.61
C LEU A 70 12.31 6.86 -9.14
N CYS A 71 13.00 5.89 -9.72
CA CYS A 71 14.41 5.67 -9.45
C CYS A 71 15.23 6.93 -9.80
N GLU A 72 14.99 7.56 -10.95
CA GLU A 72 15.66 8.81 -11.32
C GLU A 72 15.42 9.91 -10.30
N LEU A 73 14.16 10.19 -9.95
CA LEU A 73 13.81 11.18 -8.93
C LEU A 73 14.42 10.88 -7.55
N SER A 74 14.46 9.59 -7.16
CA SER A 74 15.00 9.20 -5.85
C SER A 74 16.52 9.44 -5.71
N ARG A 75 17.26 9.68 -6.80
CA ARG A 75 18.70 10.04 -6.72
C ARG A 75 18.90 11.44 -6.15
N ASP A 76 17.94 12.34 -6.38
CA ASP A 76 17.96 13.70 -5.82
C ASP A 76 17.49 13.73 -4.37
N LEU A 77 16.88 12.63 -3.90
CA LEU A 77 16.40 12.43 -2.54
C LEU A 77 17.03 11.17 -1.90
N PRO A 78 18.38 11.13 -1.75
CA PRO A 78 19.10 9.89 -1.41
C PRO A 78 18.81 9.35 0.00
N ASN A 79 18.21 10.16 0.88
CA ASN A 79 17.81 9.78 2.24
C ASN A 79 16.32 9.43 2.35
N ALA A 80 15.62 9.36 1.22
CA ALA A 80 14.22 8.98 1.14
C ALA A 80 14.09 7.51 0.73
N ASP A 81 13.19 6.80 1.40
CA ASP A 81 12.81 5.43 1.08
C ASP A 81 11.36 5.42 0.55
N PHE A 82 11.19 5.22 -0.76
CA PHE A 82 9.86 5.16 -1.37
C PHE A 82 9.32 3.73 -1.35
N MET A 83 8.16 3.52 -0.75
CA MET A 83 7.36 2.30 -0.80
C MET A 83 6.26 2.48 -1.84
N VAL A 84 6.44 1.85 -3.01
CA VAL A 84 5.61 2.09 -4.18
C VAL A 84 4.80 0.84 -4.53
N GLY A 85 3.48 0.98 -4.57
CA GLY A 85 2.54 -0.05 -5.01
C GLY A 85 2.61 -0.26 -6.51
N THR A 86 2.97 -1.47 -6.94
CA THR A 86 3.15 -1.80 -8.36
C THR A 86 3.00 -3.30 -8.62
N PRO A 87 2.64 -3.72 -9.85
CA PRO A 87 2.90 -5.08 -10.28
C PRO A 87 4.41 -5.36 -10.34
N SER A 88 4.82 -6.57 -9.93
CA SER A 88 6.18 -7.09 -10.13
C SER A 88 6.15 -8.35 -10.98
N PHE A 89 6.96 -8.37 -12.03
CA PHE A 89 7.01 -9.42 -13.05
C PHE A 89 8.27 -10.26 -12.85
N TYR A 90 8.11 -11.59 -12.75
CA TYR A 90 9.21 -12.54 -12.67
C TYR A 90 9.19 -13.44 -13.89
N ASP A 91 10.37 -13.76 -14.42
CA ASP A 91 10.54 -14.44 -15.72
C ASP A 91 9.89 -15.84 -15.77
N ASP A 92 9.59 -16.44 -14.62
CA ASP A 92 9.02 -17.79 -14.48
C ASP A 92 7.52 -17.80 -14.13
N THR A 93 6.84 -16.65 -14.10
CA THR A 93 5.44 -16.56 -13.68
C THR A 93 4.53 -16.00 -14.78
N GLU A 94 3.43 -16.70 -15.08
CA GLU A 94 2.42 -16.24 -16.04
C GLU A 94 1.69 -14.96 -15.59
N LEU A 95 1.52 -14.79 -14.28
CA LEU A 95 0.89 -13.63 -13.66
C LEU A 95 1.91 -12.86 -12.82
N PRO A 96 1.82 -11.53 -12.76
CA PRO A 96 2.63 -10.74 -11.83
C PRO A 96 2.19 -10.95 -10.38
N TYR A 97 2.99 -10.43 -9.44
CA TYR A 97 2.56 -10.20 -8.06
C TYR A 97 2.10 -8.75 -7.88
N ASN A 98 1.12 -8.50 -7.03
CA ASN A 98 0.86 -7.16 -6.48
C ASN A 98 1.87 -6.91 -5.36
N THR A 99 2.70 -5.87 -5.50
CA THR A 99 3.85 -5.65 -4.62
C THR A 99 3.97 -4.22 -4.12
N LEU A 100 4.69 -4.09 -3.01
CA LEU A 100 5.38 -2.86 -2.65
C LEU A 100 6.84 -3.01 -3.04
N VAL A 101 7.35 -2.12 -3.89
CA VAL A 101 8.78 -1.99 -4.14
C VAL A 101 9.36 -0.89 -3.26
N LYS A 102 10.52 -1.15 -2.67
CA LYS A 102 11.33 -0.14 -2.00
C LYS A 102 12.28 0.47 -3.01
N ILE A 103 12.23 1.79 -3.19
CA ILE A 103 13.16 2.57 -4.00
C ILE A 103 14.00 3.46 -3.08
N THR A 104 15.31 3.36 -3.21
CA THR A 104 16.28 4.16 -2.45
C THR A 104 17.41 4.55 -3.38
N ASN A 105 17.69 5.85 -3.51
CA ASN A 105 18.85 6.38 -4.24
C ASN A 105 19.08 5.72 -5.63
N GLY A 106 18.02 5.66 -6.44
CA GLY A 106 18.05 5.13 -7.81
C GLY A 106 18.08 3.61 -7.95
N GLN A 107 17.94 2.87 -6.86
CA GLN A 107 17.82 1.42 -6.86
C GLN A 107 16.48 1.00 -6.30
N TYR A 108 15.88 -0.03 -6.89
CA TYR A 108 14.63 -0.60 -6.39
C TYR A 108 14.74 -2.09 -6.12
N LYS A 109 13.94 -2.57 -5.18
CA LYS A 109 13.81 -3.98 -4.83
C LYS A 109 12.38 -4.27 -4.38
N THR A 110 11.91 -5.50 -4.60
CA THR A 110 10.61 -5.91 -4.04
C THR A 110 10.72 -6.01 -2.52
N ASN A 111 9.84 -5.31 -1.81
CA ASN A 111 9.77 -5.30 -0.35
C ASN A 111 8.74 -6.31 0.17
N VAL A 112 7.52 -6.26 -0.39
CA VAL A 112 6.38 -7.11 0.00
C VAL A 112 5.63 -7.56 -1.23
N ARG A 113 5.03 -8.75 -1.15
CA ARG A 113 4.01 -9.23 -2.10
C ARG A 113 2.71 -9.37 -1.33
N LYS A 114 1.60 -8.96 -1.94
CA LYS A 114 0.27 -9.06 -1.36
C LYS A 114 -0.08 -10.53 -1.13
N TRP A 115 -0.62 -10.83 0.03
CA TRP A 115 -0.98 -12.19 0.41
C TRP A 115 -2.45 -12.48 0.14
N LEU A 116 -3.33 -11.64 0.67
CA LEU A 116 -4.77 -11.77 0.49
C LEU A 116 -5.24 -11.01 -0.74
N LEU A 117 -5.52 -11.74 -1.83
CA LEU A 117 -6.11 -11.18 -3.03
C LEU A 117 -7.62 -10.96 -2.82
N THR A 118 -8.12 -9.85 -3.36
CA THR A 118 -9.56 -9.61 -3.50
C THR A 118 -10.12 -10.32 -4.74
N PRO A 119 -11.44 -10.53 -4.85
CA PRO A 119 -12.04 -11.13 -6.04
C PRO A 119 -11.70 -10.41 -7.36
N SER A 120 -11.46 -9.10 -7.34
CA SER A 120 -11.00 -8.34 -8.53
C SER A 120 -9.56 -8.62 -8.93
N GLU A 121 -8.74 -9.13 -8.02
CA GLU A 121 -7.32 -9.44 -8.26
C GLU A 121 -7.10 -10.91 -8.61
N GLU A 122 -8.02 -11.79 -8.21
CA GLU A 122 -7.98 -13.21 -8.57
C GLU A 122 -7.94 -13.40 -10.09
N GLY A 123 -6.98 -14.20 -10.55
CA GLY A 123 -6.72 -14.42 -11.98
C GLY A 123 -5.88 -13.33 -12.67
N ASN A 124 -5.61 -12.21 -11.99
CA ASN A 124 -4.73 -11.15 -12.49
C ASN A 124 -3.36 -11.14 -11.79
N PHE A 125 -3.31 -11.62 -10.54
CA PHE A 125 -2.08 -11.70 -9.74
C PHE A 125 -1.91 -13.06 -9.08
N TRP A 126 -0.65 -13.43 -8.78
CA TRP A 126 -0.35 -14.49 -7.82
C TRP A 126 -0.38 -13.94 -6.38
N PRO A 127 -0.94 -14.70 -5.41
CA PRO A 127 -0.77 -14.38 -4.00
C PRO A 127 0.67 -14.70 -3.58
N ALA A 128 1.16 -14.01 -2.56
CA ALA A 128 2.40 -14.40 -1.90
C ALA A 128 2.30 -15.84 -1.35
N LEU A 129 3.35 -16.64 -1.54
CA LEU A 129 3.39 -18.01 -1.00
C LEU A 129 3.76 -18.04 0.49
N THR A 130 4.37 -16.97 0.99
CA THR A 130 4.78 -16.83 2.39
C THR A 130 4.41 -15.43 2.87
N THR A 131 4.15 -15.31 4.17
CA THR A 131 3.88 -14.03 4.84
C THR A 131 5.14 -13.24 5.16
N GLN A 132 6.33 -13.75 4.79
CA GLN A 132 7.59 -13.07 5.06
C GLN A 132 7.79 -11.92 4.08
N ALA A 133 7.79 -10.70 4.61
CA ALA A 133 8.34 -9.56 3.90
C ALA A 133 9.80 -9.85 3.55
N LEU A 134 10.17 -9.64 2.28
CA LEU A 134 11.46 -10.09 1.78
C LEU A 134 12.62 -9.34 2.44
N GLN A 135 12.43 -8.06 2.84
CA GLN A 135 13.46 -7.20 3.46
C GLN A 135 12.90 -6.03 4.31
N GLN A 136 12.12 -6.29 5.36
CA GLN A 136 11.61 -5.24 6.26
C GLN A 136 12.40 -5.14 7.58
N PRO A 137 12.55 -3.94 8.16
CA PRO A 137 12.96 -3.79 9.55
C PRO A 137 11.96 -4.50 10.47
N TYR A 138 12.44 -5.18 11.52
CA TYR A 138 11.57 -5.91 12.44
C TYR A 138 10.51 -5.02 13.13
N SER A 139 10.79 -3.71 13.29
CA SER A 139 9.89 -2.76 13.94
C SER A 139 8.86 -2.11 13.00
N THR A 140 9.06 -2.14 11.68
CA THR A 140 8.14 -1.54 10.69
C THR A 140 7.69 -2.59 9.68
N GLN A 141 6.38 -2.85 9.62
CA GLN A 141 5.80 -3.73 8.61
C GLN A 141 4.95 -3.00 7.58
N SER A 142 5.12 -3.37 6.31
CA SER A 142 4.28 -2.89 5.21
C SER A 142 3.26 -3.94 4.81
N LEU A 143 2.00 -3.53 4.68
CA LEU A 143 0.88 -4.36 4.24
C LEU A 143 0.27 -3.78 2.96
N ILE A 144 -0.40 -4.63 2.18
CA ILE A 144 -1.10 -4.22 0.97
C ILE A 144 -2.60 -4.46 1.15
N CYS A 145 -3.35 -3.38 1.35
CA CYS A 145 -4.80 -3.34 1.35
C CYS A 145 -5.44 -4.46 2.21
N ALA A 146 -6.06 -5.46 1.59
CA ALA A 146 -6.75 -6.57 2.25
C ALA A 146 -5.84 -7.38 3.20
N ASP A 147 -4.52 -7.33 3.07
CA ASP A 147 -3.59 -7.97 4.02
C ASP A 147 -3.83 -7.52 5.47
N MET A 148 -4.36 -6.31 5.68
CA MET A 148 -4.74 -5.81 7.02
C MET A 148 -5.68 -6.75 7.78
N ILE A 149 -6.56 -7.47 7.07
CA ILE A 149 -7.57 -8.34 7.66
C ILE A 149 -6.94 -9.56 8.35
N VAL A 150 -5.79 -9.98 7.86
CA VAL A 150 -5.16 -11.27 8.19
C VAL A 150 -3.78 -11.13 8.83
N ALA A 151 -3.16 -9.97 8.67
CA ALA A 151 -1.88 -9.61 9.27
C ALA A 151 -1.76 -9.85 10.78
N PRO A 152 -2.79 -9.70 11.64
CA PRO A 152 -2.65 -10.02 13.06
C PRO A 152 -2.11 -11.42 13.36
N SER A 153 -2.26 -12.37 12.42
CA SER A 153 -1.77 -13.74 12.57
C SER A 153 -0.30 -13.93 12.16
N PHE A 154 0.32 -12.95 11.52
CA PHE A 154 1.68 -13.06 10.97
C PHE A 154 2.54 -11.81 11.11
N LEU A 155 2.06 -10.74 11.75
CA LEU A 155 2.91 -9.65 12.21
C LEU A 155 4.01 -10.21 13.12
N HIS A 156 5.18 -9.62 13.02
CA HIS A 156 6.34 -9.96 13.84
C HIS A 156 6.08 -9.44 15.25
N GLU A 157 6.50 -10.18 16.26
CA GLU A 157 6.22 -9.84 17.66
C GLU A 157 6.73 -8.44 18.02
N ASP A 158 7.84 -8.01 17.42
CA ASP A 158 8.44 -6.69 17.64
C ASP A 158 7.90 -5.56 16.73
N THR A 159 6.87 -5.82 15.91
CA THR A 159 6.31 -4.79 15.02
C THR A 159 5.68 -3.66 15.82
N ARG A 160 6.23 -2.44 15.70
CA ARG A 160 5.75 -1.24 16.37
C ARG A 160 4.98 -0.32 15.43
N HIS A 161 5.43 -0.21 14.19
CA HIS A 161 4.81 0.59 13.14
C HIS A 161 4.27 -0.30 12.03
N VAL A 162 3.05 -0.01 11.57
CA VAL A 162 2.46 -0.63 10.38
C VAL A 162 2.17 0.44 9.33
N GLN A 163 2.59 0.21 8.11
CA GLN A 163 2.24 1.05 6.97
C GLN A 163 1.45 0.28 5.93
N VAL A 164 0.35 0.85 5.48
CA VAL A 164 -0.55 0.20 4.54
C VAL A 164 -0.61 1.00 3.25
N SER A 165 -0.32 0.33 2.15
CA SER A 165 -0.60 0.81 0.81
C SER A 165 -1.95 0.23 0.37
N ALA A 166 -2.94 1.08 0.13
CA ALA A 166 -4.32 0.65 -0.07
C ALA A 166 -4.95 1.23 -1.34
N CYS A 167 -5.85 0.44 -1.90
CA CYS A 167 -6.93 0.84 -2.79
C CYS A 167 -8.17 0.12 -2.24
N TRP A 168 -8.63 0.57 -1.07
CA TRP A 168 -9.64 -0.14 -0.29
C TRP A 168 -10.93 -0.30 -1.10
N ALA A 169 -11.63 -1.42 -0.95
CA ALA A 169 -12.87 -1.67 -1.68
C ALA A 169 -13.96 -2.08 -0.71
N THR A 170 -15.22 -1.77 -1.04
CA THR A 170 -16.36 -2.17 -0.22
C THR A 170 -16.41 -3.70 -0.15
N PRO A 171 -16.35 -4.32 1.04
CA PRO A 171 -16.42 -5.77 1.13
C PRO A 171 -17.74 -6.29 0.59
N SER A 172 -17.72 -7.47 -0.04
CA SER A 172 -18.93 -8.16 -0.47
C SER A 172 -19.82 -8.50 0.74
N PHE A 173 -21.13 -8.23 0.64
CA PHE A 173 -22.11 -8.62 1.66
C PHE A 173 -23.00 -9.74 1.10
N SER A 174 -22.92 -10.92 1.69
CA SER A 174 -23.76 -12.07 1.30
C SER A 174 -24.52 -12.62 2.50
N HIS A 175 -25.61 -11.96 2.87
CA HIS A 175 -26.58 -12.49 3.84
C HIS A 175 -27.98 -12.58 3.20
N PRO A 176 -28.59 -13.79 3.10
CA PRO A 176 -29.78 -14.02 2.29
C PRO A 176 -31.05 -13.30 2.77
N ASN A 177 -31.07 -12.82 4.02
CA ASN A 177 -32.27 -12.25 4.65
C ASN A 177 -32.10 -10.79 5.11
N TYR A 178 -30.99 -10.13 4.74
CA TYR A 178 -30.71 -8.76 5.17
C TYR A 178 -30.30 -7.91 3.98
N GLN A 179 -30.76 -6.65 3.95
CA GLN A 179 -30.17 -5.66 3.07
C GLN A 179 -28.81 -5.24 3.65
N PRO A 180 -27.77 -5.08 2.81
CA PRO A 180 -26.51 -4.53 3.28
C PRO A 180 -26.73 -3.10 3.81
N PRO A 181 -25.97 -2.68 4.84
CA PRO A 181 -25.83 -1.26 5.13
C PRO A 181 -25.33 -0.47 3.91
N PRO A 182 -25.52 0.87 3.88
CA PRO A 182 -24.97 1.73 2.83
C PRO A 182 -23.49 1.47 2.57
N ASP A 183 -23.07 1.60 1.31
CA ASP A 183 -21.69 1.30 0.91
C ASP A 183 -20.66 2.11 1.67
N GLU A 184 -20.93 3.39 1.97
CA GLU A 184 -20.04 4.26 2.76
C GLU A 184 -19.82 3.74 4.19
N GLU A 185 -20.88 3.24 4.83
CA GLU A 185 -20.81 2.63 6.16
C GLU A 185 -20.03 1.33 6.09
N ARG A 186 -20.35 0.44 5.14
CA ARG A 186 -19.61 -0.82 4.96
C ARG A 186 -18.14 -0.61 4.63
N TYR A 187 -17.83 0.40 3.82
CA TYR A 187 -16.47 0.75 3.42
C TYR A 187 -15.65 1.24 4.63
N THR A 188 -16.22 2.15 5.42
CA THR A 188 -15.58 2.73 6.60
C THR A 188 -15.48 1.74 7.77
N ASP A 189 -16.57 1.03 8.08
CA ASP A 189 -16.60 0.05 9.19
C ASP A 189 -15.63 -1.10 8.96
N ALA A 190 -15.49 -1.55 7.71
CA ALA A 190 -14.53 -2.59 7.37
C ALA A 190 -13.07 -2.12 7.57
N MET A 191 -12.77 -0.88 7.21
CA MET A 191 -11.44 -0.29 7.45
C MET A 191 -11.18 -0.16 8.96
N ILE A 192 -12.14 0.36 9.72
CA ILE A 192 -12.04 0.47 11.19
C ILE A 192 -11.85 -0.91 11.82
N TYR A 193 -12.61 -1.91 11.39
CA TYR A 193 -12.47 -3.28 11.85
C TYR A 193 -11.05 -3.81 11.59
N ALA A 194 -10.55 -3.68 10.36
CA ALA A 194 -9.21 -4.15 9.99
C ALA A 194 -8.11 -3.46 10.80
N ILE A 195 -8.20 -2.14 10.98
CA ILE A 195 -7.27 -1.37 11.83
C ILE A 195 -7.31 -1.87 13.27
N ASN A 196 -8.49 -2.03 13.86
CA ASN A 196 -8.64 -2.51 15.23
C ASN A 196 -8.03 -3.89 15.43
N GLN A 197 -8.15 -4.78 14.44
CA GLN A 197 -7.53 -6.10 14.49
C GLN A 197 -5.99 -6.01 14.54
N LEU A 198 -5.37 -5.06 13.83
CA LEU A 198 -3.92 -4.86 13.88
C LEU A 198 -3.44 -4.43 15.28
N PHE A 199 -4.23 -3.62 15.99
CA PHE A 199 -3.92 -3.21 17.37
C PHE A 199 -4.17 -4.30 18.43
N THR A 200 -4.69 -5.47 18.07
CA THR A 200 -4.73 -6.62 18.99
C THR A 200 -3.31 -7.12 19.31
N ALA A 201 -2.36 -6.95 18.39
CA ALA A 201 -0.93 -7.12 18.66
C ALA A 201 -0.44 -5.96 19.56
N HIS A 202 -0.08 -6.25 20.81
CA HIS A 202 0.29 -5.24 21.81
C HIS A 202 1.54 -4.42 21.45
N SER A 203 2.41 -4.96 20.60
CA SER A 203 3.62 -4.28 20.12
C SER A 203 3.31 -3.13 19.17
N VAL A 204 2.24 -3.23 18.37
CA VAL A 204 1.84 -2.17 17.42
C VAL A 204 1.45 -0.92 18.19
N GLN A 205 2.19 0.16 17.97
CA GLN A 205 2.01 1.47 18.59
C GLN A 205 1.35 2.46 17.64
N ASP A 206 1.61 2.35 16.34
CA ASP A 206 1.05 3.26 15.36
C ASP A 206 0.91 2.62 13.98
N LEU A 207 -0.01 3.18 13.19
CA LEU A 207 -0.31 2.73 11.85
C LEU A 207 -0.62 3.91 10.93
N VAL A 208 -0.24 3.78 9.65
CA VAL A 208 -0.68 4.64 8.57
C VAL A 208 -1.37 3.84 7.46
N VAL A 209 -2.45 4.39 6.91
CA VAL A 209 -3.06 3.94 5.66
C VAL A 209 -2.91 5.05 4.62
N VAL A 210 -2.27 4.73 3.50
CA VAL A 210 -2.26 5.56 2.29
C VAL A 210 -3.18 4.90 1.27
N ASP A 211 -4.34 5.50 1.07
CA ASP A 211 -5.43 4.93 0.28
C ASP A 211 -5.65 5.74 -1.01
N ARG A 212 -6.28 5.10 -1.99
CA ARG A 212 -6.89 5.75 -3.15
C ARG A 212 -8.27 5.15 -3.41
N THR A 213 -9.15 5.94 -4.03
CA THR A 213 -10.48 5.46 -4.37
C THR A 213 -10.39 4.42 -5.48
N PRO A 214 -10.98 3.22 -5.34
CA PRO A 214 -11.04 2.26 -6.43
C PRO A 214 -11.97 2.78 -7.53
N PRO A 215 -11.79 2.37 -8.80
CA PRO A 215 -12.62 2.85 -9.92
C PRO A 215 -14.10 2.42 -9.83
N THR A 216 -14.46 1.62 -8.83
CA THR A 216 -15.80 1.07 -8.63
C THR A 216 -16.67 1.90 -7.68
N THR A 217 -16.14 2.99 -7.10
CA THR A 217 -16.87 3.83 -6.14
C THR A 217 -16.45 5.30 -6.23
N GLU A 218 -17.31 6.19 -5.74
CA GLU A 218 -17.03 7.62 -5.55
C GLU A 218 -16.73 7.95 -4.07
N ILE A 219 -16.68 6.94 -3.20
CA ILE A 219 -16.34 7.13 -1.78
C ILE A 219 -14.88 7.63 -1.69
N PRO A 220 -14.62 8.76 -0.98
CA PRO A 220 -13.27 9.30 -0.84
C PRO A 220 -12.30 8.32 -0.17
N PRO A 221 -10.98 8.46 -0.43
CA PRO A 221 -9.98 7.55 0.14
C PRO A 221 -9.86 7.71 1.65
N LEU A 222 -9.77 6.58 2.36
CA LEU A 222 -9.70 6.52 3.83
C LEU A 222 -8.26 6.60 4.34
N ASN A 223 -7.58 7.70 4.00
CA ASN A 223 -6.25 7.97 4.54
C ASN A 223 -6.34 8.23 6.05
N CYS A 224 -5.53 7.53 6.84
CA CYS A 224 -5.53 7.74 8.29
C CYS A 224 -4.18 7.45 8.92
N ILE A 225 -3.94 8.12 10.04
CA ILE A 225 -2.87 7.81 10.99
C ILE A 225 -3.55 7.46 12.31
N VAL A 226 -3.20 6.31 12.87
CA VAL A 226 -3.79 5.81 14.11
C VAL A 226 -2.67 5.51 15.10
N GLN A 227 -2.83 5.95 16.33
CA GLN A 227 -1.85 5.75 17.40
C GLN A 227 -2.52 5.07 18.58
N ARG A 228 -1.82 4.11 19.19
CA ARG A 228 -2.22 3.49 20.45
C ARG A 228 -2.20 4.57 21.52
N LYS A 229 -3.31 4.71 22.23
CA LYS A 229 -3.36 5.54 23.43
C LYS A 229 -2.57 4.83 24.53
N ILE A 230 -1.47 5.44 24.96
CA ILE A 230 -0.65 5.01 26.10
C ILE A 230 -1.30 5.51 27.39
#